data_AF-A0A7J7G8I1-F1
#
_entry.id   AF-A0A7J7G8I1-F1
#
_cell.length_a   1.000
_cell.length_b   1.000
_cell.length_c   1.000
_cell.angle_alpha   90.00
_cell.angle_beta   90.00
_cell.angle_gamma   90.00
#
_symmetry.space_group_name_H-M   'P 1'
#
loop_
_entity.id
_entity.type
_entity.pdbx_description
1 polymer ?
#
loop_
_entity_poly.entity_id
_entity_poly.type
_entity_poly.pdbx_seq_one_letter_code
_entity_poly.pdbx_strand_id
1 'polypeptide(L)'
;MRSKLYIAIDLRFEAGTPAIGEAIGLGAAVDYLSGIGMQKIHDYEVELANYLYASLRSVPNIHIHGPVPSQNVQRAALCSFNIEDIHPTDIATFLDQQHEVAIRSGHHCAQPLHRDLRVNASARASLHFYNTKEDVDDFIRALMDTV
;
A
#
# COMPACT_ATOMS: atom_id res chain seq x y z
N MET A 1 -24.38 -50.54 -2.28
CA MET A 1 -23.06 -50.00 -1.91
C MET A 1 -22.82 -48.71 -2.69
N ARG A 2 -22.93 -47.53 -2.06
CA ARG A 2 -22.41 -46.27 -2.62
C ARG A 2 -21.33 -45.80 -1.65
N SER A 3 -20.07 -45.96 -2.02
CA SER A 3 -18.91 -45.55 -1.23
C SER A 3 -18.90 -44.03 -1.10
N LYS A 4 -18.93 -43.53 0.14
CA LYS A 4 -18.72 -42.12 0.44
C LYS A 4 -17.24 -41.81 0.17
N LEU A 5 -16.94 -41.29 -1.01
CA LEU A 5 -15.63 -40.78 -1.40
C LEU A 5 -15.64 -39.25 -1.31
N TYR A 6 -15.90 -38.71 -0.13
CA TYR A 6 -15.87 -37.26 0.09
C TYR A 6 -14.81 -36.92 1.12
N ILE A 7 -13.69 -36.40 0.62
CA ILE A 7 -12.64 -35.77 1.40
C ILE A 7 -13.24 -34.51 2.06
N ALA A 8 -12.78 -34.19 3.27
CA ALA A 8 -13.14 -32.96 4.00
C ALA A 8 -12.90 -31.71 3.13
N ILE A 9 -13.66 -30.64 3.37
CA ILE A 9 -13.75 -29.50 2.44
C ILE A 9 -12.43 -28.73 2.30
N ASP A 10 -11.67 -28.63 3.39
CA ASP A 10 -10.31 -28.11 3.45
C ASP A 10 -9.39 -28.91 2.52
N LEU A 11 -9.36 -30.22 2.69
CA LEU A 11 -8.51 -31.13 1.91
C LEU A 11 -9.00 -31.33 0.45
N ARG A 12 -10.24 -30.95 0.13
CA ARG A 12 -10.75 -30.98 -1.24
C ARG A 12 -10.06 -29.95 -2.14
N PHE A 13 -9.64 -28.82 -1.57
CA PHE A 13 -9.07 -27.71 -2.33
C PHE A 13 -7.55 -27.60 -2.19
N GLU A 14 -6.93 -28.40 -1.32
CA GLU A 14 -5.50 -28.36 -0.99
C GLU A 14 -4.80 -29.67 -1.44
N ALA A 15 -4.79 -29.90 -2.75
CA ALA A 15 -4.19 -31.11 -3.30
C ALA A 15 -2.65 -31.05 -3.30
N GLY A 16 -2.01 -32.15 -2.88
CA GLY A 16 -0.56 -32.28 -2.87
C GLY A 16 0.09 -31.75 -1.60
N THR A 17 1.41 -31.60 -1.62
CA THR A 17 2.15 -31.03 -0.48
C THR A 17 1.84 -29.54 -0.37
N PRO A 18 1.29 -29.07 0.76
CA PRO A 18 0.95 -27.65 0.92
C PRO A 18 2.20 -26.80 1.21
N ALA A 19 2.00 -25.49 1.25
CA ALA A 19 2.99 -24.51 1.69
C ALA A 19 3.15 -24.56 3.23
N ILE A 20 3.76 -25.64 3.73
CA ILE A 20 3.79 -25.97 5.16
C ILE A 20 4.49 -24.88 5.97
N GLY A 21 5.68 -24.46 5.54
CA GLY A 21 6.47 -23.45 6.26
C GLY A 21 5.82 -22.07 6.20
N GLU A 22 5.23 -21.72 5.06
CA GLU A 22 4.53 -20.47 4.82
C GLU A 22 3.25 -20.37 5.66
N ALA A 23 2.49 -21.46 5.81
CA ALA A 23 1.32 -21.50 6.67
C ALA A 23 1.69 -21.33 8.16
N ILE A 24 2.79 -21.95 8.61
CA ILE A 24 3.31 -21.76 9.98
C ILE A 24 3.76 -20.32 10.18
N GLY A 25 4.51 -19.75 9.23
CA GLY A 25 4.97 -18.36 9.27
C GLY A 25 3.81 -17.36 9.26
N LEU A 26 2.76 -17.63 8.48
CA LEU A 26 1.53 -16.84 8.48
C LEU A 26 0.84 -16.89 9.84
N GLY A 27 0.80 -18.06 10.48
CA GLY A 27 0.29 -18.19 11.86
C GLY A 27 1.03 -17.28 12.84
N ALA A 28 2.37 -17.27 12.80
CA ALA A 28 3.18 -16.40 13.64
C ALA A 28 2.94 -14.90 13.34
N ALA A 29 2.74 -14.53 12.06
CA ALA A 29 2.40 -13.16 11.69
C ALA A 29 1.01 -12.76 12.22
N VAL A 30 0.02 -13.65 12.17
CA VAL A 30 -1.31 -13.44 12.77
C VAL A 30 -1.20 -13.22 14.27
N ASP A 31 -0.43 -14.03 14.98
CA ASP A 31 -0.21 -13.89 16.42
C ASP A 31 0.47 -12.55 16.76
N TYR A 32 1.46 -12.14 15.97
CA TYR A 32 2.15 -10.86 16.13
C TYR A 32 1.19 -9.67 15.97
N LEU A 33 0.43 -9.62 14.87
CA LEU A 33 -0.53 -8.54 14.62
C LEU A 33 -1.66 -8.52 15.65
N SER A 34 -2.15 -9.70 16.06
CA SER A 34 -3.16 -9.84 17.11
C SER A 34 -2.64 -9.39 18.47
N GLY A 35 -1.36 -9.65 18.78
CA GLY A 35 -0.70 -9.22 20.00
C GLY A 35 -0.56 -7.70 20.11
N ILE A 36 -0.33 -7.01 18.98
CA ILE A 36 -0.42 -5.53 18.92
C ILE A 36 -1.87 -5.08 19.09
N GLY A 37 -2.76 -5.73 18.33
CA GLY A 37 -4.19 -5.46 18.27
C GLY A 37 -4.59 -4.71 17.00
N MET A 38 -5.42 -5.34 16.16
CA MET A 38 -5.79 -4.81 14.85
C MET A 38 -6.47 -3.44 14.88
N GLN A 39 -7.23 -3.13 15.94
CA GLN A 39 -7.83 -1.80 16.09
C GLN A 39 -6.78 -0.71 16.30
N LYS A 40 -5.74 -0.98 17.10
CA LYS A 40 -4.65 -0.02 17.32
C LYS A 40 -3.86 0.22 16.03
N ILE A 41 -3.60 -0.84 15.27
CA ILE A 41 -2.96 -0.76 13.96
C ILE A 41 -3.81 0.10 13.03
N HIS A 42 -5.11 -0.16 12.95
CA HIS A 42 -6.03 0.59 12.11
C HIS A 42 -6.06 2.09 12.48
N ASP A 43 -6.23 2.41 13.76
CA ASP A 43 -6.30 3.79 14.22
C ASP A 43 -5.01 4.56 13.91
N TYR A 44 -3.86 3.91 14.09
CA TYR A 44 -2.55 4.48 13.74
C TYR A 44 -2.37 4.67 12.23
N GLU A 45 -2.77 3.69 11.42
CA GLU A 45 -2.73 3.81 9.96
C GLU A 45 -3.66 4.90 9.45
N VAL A 46 -4.81 5.12 10.08
CA VAL A 46 -5.70 6.26 9.75
C VAL A 46 -5.00 7.59 10.04
N GLU A 47 -4.28 7.70 11.16
CA GLU A 47 -3.48 8.88 11.47
C GLU A 47 -2.38 9.11 10.43
N LEU A 48 -1.61 8.07 10.09
CA LEU A 48 -0.57 8.12 9.05
C LEU A 48 -1.14 8.44 7.66
N ALA A 49 -2.30 7.87 7.30
CA ALA A 49 -2.97 8.15 6.03
C ALA A 49 -3.32 9.62 5.88
N ASN A 50 -3.89 10.22 6.93
CA ASN A 50 -4.24 11.63 6.97
C ASN A 50 -3.00 12.52 6.92
N TYR A 51 -1.95 12.15 7.65
CA TYR A 51 -0.68 12.87 7.66
C TYR A 51 -0.02 12.85 6.28
N LEU A 52 0.15 11.66 5.68
CA LEU A 52 0.69 11.50 4.32
C LEU A 52 -0.09 12.31 3.29
N TYR A 53 -1.42 12.24 3.33
CA TYR A 53 -2.27 12.99 2.39
C TYR A 53 -2.07 14.51 2.55
N ALA A 54 -2.08 15.01 3.79
CA ALA A 54 -1.89 16.43 4.09
C ALA A 54 -0.49 16.92 3.70
N SER A 55 0.56 16.13 3.95
CA SER A 55 1.93 16.49 3.59
C SER A 55 2.13 16.46 2.07
N LEU A 56 1.60 15.45 1.36
CA LEU A 56 1.66 15.41 -0.10
C LEU A 56 1.00 16.63 -0.75
N ARG A 57 -0.09 17.15 -0.19
CA ARG A 57 -0.77 18.36 -0.67
C ARG A 57 0.12 19.63 -0.68
N SER A 58 1.25 19.62 0.03
CA SER A 58 2.22 20.71 0.02
C SER A 58 3.17 20.68 -1.19
N VAL A 59 3.23 19.55 -1.91
CA VAL A 59 4.08 19.39 -3.09
C VAL A 59 3.45 20.12 -4.30
N PRO A 60 4.19 21.00 -5.01
CA PRO A 60 3.67 21.70 -6.19
C PRO A 60 3.21 20.75 -7.29
N ASN A 61 2.16 21.14 -8.03
CA ASN A 61 1.65 20.44 -9.21
C ASN A 61 1.26 18.96 -8.97
N ILE A 62 1.03 18.57 -7.71
CA ILE A 62 0.65 17.21 -7.36
C ILE A 62 -0.84 16.95 -7.58
N HIS A 63 -1.15 15.79 -8.13
CA HIS A 63 -2.48 15.23 -8.21
C HIS A 63 -2.55 13.92 -7.43
N ILE A 64 -3.34 13.90 -6.34
CA ILE A 64 -3.54 12.70 -5.51
C ILE A 64 -4.85 12.02 -5.92
N HIS A 65 -4.79 10.74 -6.25
CA HIS A 65 -5.94 9.94 -6.65
C HIS A 65 -6.77 9.46 -5.45
N GLY A 66 -8.08 9.34 -5.68
CA GLY A 66 -9.06 8.93 -4.67
C GLY A 66 -9.62 10.11 -3.86
N PRO A 67 -10.56 9.85 -2.93
CA PRO A 67 -11.30 10.91 -2.25
C PRO A 67 -10.44 11.65 -1.21
N VAL A 68 -10.77 12.91 -0.92
CA VAL A 68 -10.15 13.68 0.16
C VAL A 68 -10.54 13.05 1.51
N PRO A 69 -9.59 12.78 2.43
CA PRO A 69 -9.93 12.28 3.76
C PRO A 69 -10.81 13.29 4.51
N SER A 70 -11.83 12.78 5.20
CA SER A 70 -12.76 13.59 6.00
C SER A 70 -13.37 12.75 7.11
N GLN A 71 -14.17 13.35 7.99
CA GLN A 71 -14.88 12.62 9.05
C GLN A 71 -15.74 11.46 8.53
N ASN A 72 -16.26 11.57 7.30
CA ASN A 72 -17.12 10.55 6.67
C ASN A 72 -16.38 9.70 5.62
N VAL A 73 -15.09 9.98 5.38
CA VAL A 73 -14.29 9.29 4.37
C VAL A 73 -12.95 8.94 4.98
N GLN A 74 -12.83 7.70 5.44
CA GLN A 74 -11.56 7.13 5.89
C GLN A 74 -10.78 6.59 4.68
N ARG A 75 -9.45 6.67 4.78
CA ARG A 75 -8.51 6.13 3.79
C ARG A 75 -7.59 5.12 4.46
N ALA A 76 -7.19 4.09 3.72
CA ALA A 76 -6.02 3.30 4.08
C ALA A 76 -4.75 4.15 3.95
N ALA A 77 -3.67 3.75 4.63
CA ALA A 77 -2.39 4.47 4.70
C ALA A 77 -1.60 4.43 3.38
N LEU A 78 -2.18 4.90 2.28
CA LEU A 78 -1.53 5.03 0.98
C LEU A 78 -2.05 6.21 0.18
N CYS A 79 -1.18 6.74 -0.68
CA CYS A 79 -1.52 7.72 -1.69
C CYS A 79 -0.93 7.30 -3.04
N SER A 80 -1.81 7.12 -4.03
CA SER A 80 -1.42 7.11 -5.44
C SER A 80 -1.46 8.53 -5.96
N PHE A 81 -0.41 8.97 -6.65
CA PHE A 81 -0.28 10.35 -7.11
C PHE A 81 0.48 10.46 -8.43
N ASN A 82 0.33 11.60 -9.08
CA ASN A 82 1.12 12.06 -10.22
C ASN A 82 1.56 13.51 -9.95
N ILE A 83 2.65 13.92 -10.57
CA ILE A 83 3.09 15.32 -10.62
C ILE A 83 3.06 15.73 -12.10
N GLU A 84 2.56 16.92 -12.38
CA GLU A 84 2.44 17.44 -13.75
C GLU A 84 3.79 17.36 -14.48
N ASP A 85 3.76 16.93 -15.75
CA ASP A 85 4.91 16.77 -16.63
C ASP A 85 6.05 15.85 -16.17
N ILE A 86 5.90 15.12 -15.05
CA ILE A 86 6.90 14.16 -14.57
C ILE A 86 6.35 12.73 -14.62
N HIS A 87 7.07 11.84 -15.30
CA HIS A 87 6.66 10.44 -15.39
C HIS A 87 6.85 9.72 -14.04
N PRO A 88 5.87 8.96 -13.53
CA PRO A 88 5.96 8.30 -12.22
C PRO A 88 7.15 7.37 -12.01
N THR A 89 7.64 6.75 -13.09
CA THR A 89 8.85 5.91 -13.02
C THR A 89 10.09 6.73 -12.73
N ASP A 90 10.18 7.95 -13.25
CA ASP A 90 11.33 8.81 -13.00
C ASP A 90 11.33 9.24 -11.53
N ILE A 91 10.17 9.63 -10.99
CA ILE A 91 9.97 9.91 -9.55
C ILE A 91 10.45 8.72 -8.70
N ALA A 92 9.97 7.51 -8.99
CA ALA A 92 10.34 6.32 -8.22
C ALA A 92 11.84 5.99 -8.33
N THR A 93 12.44 6.21 -9.49
CA THR A 93 13.86 5.93 -9.73
C THR A 93 14.76 6.92 -9.00
N PHE A 94 14.45 8.22 -9.05
CA PHE A 94 15.24 9.24 -8.35
C PHE A 94 15.12 9.14 -6.83
N LEU A 95 13.90 8.90 -6.31
CA LEU A 95 13.68 8.67 -4.88
C LEU A 95 14.52 7.49 -4.35
N ASP A 96 14.57 6.38 -5.10
CA ASP A 96 15.39 5.22 -4.74
C ASP A 96 16.89 5.54 -4.81
N GLN A 97 17.36 6.08 -5.93
CA GLN A 97 18.80 6.23 -6.16
C GLN A 97 19.46 7.37 -5.37
N GLN A 98 18.73 8.45 -5.10
CA GLN A 98 19.29 9.64 -4.44
C GLN A 98 18.95 9.73 -2.96
N HIS A 99 17.83 9.13 -2.54
CA HIS A 99 17.30 9.29 -1.18
C HIS A 99 17.00 7.96 -0.48
N GLU A 100 17.21 6.81 -1.14
CA GLU A 100 16.91 5.48 -0.59
C GLU A 100 15.43 5.32 -0.20
N VAL A 101 14.53 6.07 -0.85
CA VAL A 101 13.10 6.03 -0.59
C VAL A 101 12.39 5.11 -1.57
N ALA A 102 11.89 3.98 -1.05
CA ALA A 102 11.21 2.98 -1.85
C ALA A 102 9.72 3.31 -2.05
N ILE A 103 9.33 3.64 -3.28
CA ILE A 103 7.94 3.70 -3.72
C ILE A 103 7.72 2.82 -4.96
N ARG A 104 6.47 2.70 -5.42
CA ARG A 104 6.16 1.97 -6.65
C ARG A 104 5.55 2.87 -7.71
N SER A 105 5.97 2.71 -8.96
CA SER A 105 5.32 3.27 -10.14
C SER A 105 4.59 2.19 -10.96
N GLY A 106 3.58 2.58 -11.72
CA GLY A 106 2.88 1.73 -12.67
C GLY A 106 1.37 1.73 -12.47
N HIS A 107 0.71 0.66 -12.92
CA HIS A 107 -0.74 0.51 -12.83
C HIS A 107 -1.22 -0.10 -11.50
N HIS A 108 -0.29 -0.60 -10.67
CA HIS A 108 -0.59 -1.30 -9.40
C HIS A 108 -1.56 -2.48 -9.57
N CYS A 109 -1.43 -3.23 -10.66
CA CYS A 109 -2.35 -4.30 -11.07
C CYS A 109 -3.81 -3.84 -11.29
N ALA A 110 -4.05 -2.53 -11.45
CA ALA A 110 -5.35 -1.90 -11.61
C ALA A 110 -5.42 -1.06 -12.92
N GLN A 111 -4.98 -1.64 -14.04
CA GLN A 111 -4.95 -0.96 -15.35
C GLN A 111 -6.32 -0.43 -15.80
N PRO A 112 -7.47 -1.13 -15.61
CA PRO A 112 -8.77 -0.57 -15.99
C PRO A 112 -9.12 0.73 -15.23
N LEU A 113 -8.73 0.83 -13.95
CA LEU A 113 -8.92 2.05 -13.16
C LEU A 113 -8.03 3.19 -13.67
N HIS A 114 -6.77 2.91 -13.99
CA HIS A 114 -5.86 3.91 -14.58
C HIS A 114 -6.40 4.45 -15.90
N ARG A 115 -7.00 3.59 -16.73
CA ARG A 115 -7.68 4.00 -17.97
C ARG A 115 -8.87 4.92 -17.71
N ASP A 116 -9.69 4.62 -16.69
CA ASP A 116 -10.83 5.46 -16.30
C ASP A 116 -10.37 6.84 -15.79
N LEU A 117 -9.31 6.85 -14.98
CA LEU A 117 -8.62 8.06 -14.51
C LEU A 117 -7.79 8.77 -15.60
N ARG A 118 -7.72 8.21 -16.81
CA ARG A 118 -6.98 8.73 -17.98
C ARG A 118 -5.49 8.98 -17.73
N VAL A 119 -4.87 8.14 -16.90
CA VAL A 119 -3.43 8.15 -16.64
C VAL A 119 -2.81 6.81 -17.05
N ASN A 120 -1.61 6.83 -17.61
CA ASN A 120 -0.91 5.59 -17.99
C ASN A 120 -0.29 4.87 -16.78
N ALA A 121 0.13 5.63 -15.78
CA ALA A 121 0.72 5.13 -14.54
C ALA A 121 0.55 6.16 -13.42
N SER A 122 0.69 5.71 -12.18
CA SER A 122 0.81 6.57 -11.00
C SER A 122 1.98 6.13 -10.13
N ALA A 123 2.55 7.06 -9.37
CA ALA A 123 3.42 6.75 -8.24
C ALA A 123 2.54 6.37 -7.04
N ARG A 124 3.02 5.51 -6.15
CA ARG A 124 2.28 5.14 -4.93
C ARG A 124 3.23 4.97 -3.76
N ALA A 125 2.99 5.78 -2.72
CA ALA A 125 3.54 5.57 -1.39
C ALA A 125 2.48 4.84 -0.55
N SER A 126 2.86 3.74 0.10
CA SER A 126 2.00 2.92 0.94
C SER A 126 2.72 2.57 2.23
N LEU A 127 2.12 2.96 3.34
CA LEU A 127 2.65 2.81 4.70
C LEU A 127 2.00 1.61 5.39
N HIS A 128 2.61 1.20 6.48
CA HIS A 128 2.09 0.21 7.41
C HIS A 128 2.33 0.66 8.86
N PHE A 129 1.92 -0.14 9.86
CA PHE A 129 2.02 0.22 11.28
C PHE A 129 3.44 0.46 11.81
N TYR A 130 4.47 0.00 11.08
CA TYR A 130 5.87 0.20 11.45
C TYR A 130 6.43 1.51 10.89
N ASN A 131 5.72 2.18 9.99
CA ASN A 131 6.13 3.48 9.49
C ASN A 131 5.84 4.58 10.49
N THR A 132 6.54 5.70 10.33
CA THR A 132 6.44 6.85 11.23
C THR A 132 6.05 8.13 10.49
N LYS A 133 5.75 9.21 11.23
CA LYS A 133 5.54 10.53 10.60
C LYS A 133 6.84 11.09 10.05
N GLU A 134 7.95 10.76 10.70
CA GLU A 134 9.29 11.07 10.27
C GLU A 134 9.59 10.42 8.91
N ASP A 135 9.19 9.16 8.68
CA ASP A 135 9.30 8.53 7.36
C ASP A 135 8.53 9.32 6.28
N VAL A 136 7.35 9.84 6.64
CA VAL A 136 6.55 10.68 5.73
C VAL A 136 7.26 12.01 5.47
N ASP A 137 7.82 12.64 6.49
CA ASP A 137 8.55 13.90 6.34
C ASP A 137 9.80 13.72 5.47
N ASP A 138 10.53 12.63 5.68
CA ASP A 138 11.70 12.26 4.89
C ASP A 138 11.34 12.01 3.43
N PHE A 139 10.26 11.27 3.19
CA PHE A 139 9.71 11.06 1.85
C PHE A 139 9.31 12.38 1.18
N ILE A 140 8.65 13.29 1.89
CA ILE A 140 8.21 14.58 1.32
C ILE A 140 9.40 15.47 0.99
N ARG A 141 10.43 15.50 1.85
CA ARG A 141 11.67 16.22 1.57
C ARG A 141 12.38 15.66 0.33
N ALA A 142 12.51 14.34 0.24
CA ALA A 142 13.09 13.67 -0.92
C ALA A 142 12.27 13.93 -2.21
N LEU A 143 10.95 13.92 -2.11
CA LEU A 143 10.07 14.19 -3.24
C LEU A 143 10.19 15.63 -3.71
N MET A 144 10.31 16.61 -2.80
CA MET A 144 10.53 18.01 -3.14
C MET A 144 11.90 18.26 -3.78
N ASP A 145 12.94 17.49 -3.43
CA ASP A 145 14.26 17.57 -4.08
C ASP A 145 14.26 16.94 -5.48
N THR A 146 13.41 15.93 -5.70
CA THR A 146 13.26 15.20 -6.97
C THR A 146 12.50 15.99 -8.05
N VAL A 147 11.69 16.99 -7.68
CA VAL A 147 10.69 17.64 -8.56
C VAL A 147 11.03 19.08 -8.91
#